data_AF-A0A833GT84-F1
#
_entry.id   AF-A0A833GT84-F1
#
_cell.length_a   1.000
_cell.length_b   1.000
_cell.length_c   1.000
_cell.angle_alpha   90.00
_cell.angle_beta   90.00
_cell.angle_gamma   90.00
#
_symmetry.space_group_name_H-M   'P 1'
#
loop_
_entity.id
_entity.type
_entity.pdbx_description
1 polymer ?
#
loop_
_entity_poly.entity_id
_entity_poly.type
_entity_poly.pdbx_seq_one_letter_code
_entity_poly.pdbx_strand_id
1 'polypeptide(L)'
;MLDSNKDEPLRNDIRLLGRLLGDTVREQEGDAVYELVERVRQTAVSFARNGDPAARAELAALLDPLPRDTTQAVVRAFSYFLQLANIAEDEHHIRRRRAHDLVGSPPREGSLIHALDQLAASDVSPEAVADFFAHALVAPVLTAHPTEVQRQSLIRNHRDVARLLEQRERLQMTPEEEAENDLALTTVILTLWQSRMLRPVRLKVLDEVKNGISYFKETFFTELPRLYIQVTQQLQKRYPDTFWALPPFFRVGSWIGGDRDGNPFVTAEILRETLRLQSAAALNHYLDEVHELGAELPLSDLLVKTTPELNELAMHSTDQSPQRADEPYRRALSGIYARLAATARALDRFEPVRHEIGHAEPYATPDALRADLKILSNSLKLNGSARLAGGRLRRLLRAVQVFGFHLAPIDLRQNSEVHARSVAELLAGAGRCPDYEALPEAERIKLLVAEIATPRPLYSPYLTYSEETQGELAIFFAARELRQRYGGAALPN
;
A
#
# COMPACT_ATOMS: atom_id res chain seq x y z
N MET A 1 5.41 -28.25 28.33
CA MET A 1 5.11 -29.16 27.22
C MET A 1 4.08 -28.47 26.34
N LEU A 2 4.55 -27.91 25.22
CA LEU A 2 3.71 -27.15 24.28
C LEU A 2 2.71 -28.07 23.57
N ASP A 3 1.55 -27.51 23.26
CA ASP A 3 0.33 -28.05 22.66
C ASP A 3 0.59 -28.77 21.32
N SER A 4 1.22 -29.96 21.33
CA SER A 4 1.92 -30.52 20.15
C SER A 4 1.04 -30.83 18.94
N ASN A 5 -0.29 -30.85 19.09
CA ASN A 5 -1.23 -31.10 18.00
C ASN A 5 -1.58 -29.82 17.22
N LYS A 6 -1.51 -28.63 17.87
CA LYS A 6 -1.87 -27.36 17.22
C LYS A 6 -0.80 -26.86 16.26
N ASP A 7 0.46 -27.17 16.53
CA ASP A 7 1.61 -26.74 15.73
C ASP A 7 1.99 -27.77 14.64
N GLU A 8 1.35 -28.94 14.60
CA GLU A 8 1.68 -29.98 13.61
C GLU A 8 1.49 -29.50 12.16
N PRO A 9 0.43 -28.76 11.81
CA PRO A 9 0.30 -28.18 10.48
C PRO A 9 1.47 -27.25 10.09
N LEU A 10 1.95 -26.41 11.03
CA LEU A 10 3.13 -25.56 10.80
C LEU A 10 4.38 -26.40 10.54
N ARG A 11 4.59 -27.43 11.35
CA ARG A 11 5.74 -28.33 11.18
C ARG A 11 5.70 -29.05 9.84
N ASN A 12 4.52 -29.43 9.37
CA ASN A 12 4.35 -30.08 8.07
C ASN A 12 4.70 -29.13 6.92
N ASP A 13 4.25 -27.88 6.97
CA ASP A 13 4.59 -26.87 5.96
C ASP A 13 6.11 -26.61 5.93
N ILE A 14 6.74 -26.43 7.11
CA ILE A 14 8.20 -26.23 7.20
C ILE A 14 8.97 -27.45 6.67
N ARG A 15 8.52 -28.68 6.97
CA ARG A 15 9.13 -29.91 6.46
C ARG A 15 8.98 -30.02 4.94
N LEU A 16 7.80 -29.71 4.41
CA LEU A 16 7.53 -29.71 2.97
C LEU A 16 8.46 -28.73 2.24
N LEU A 17 8.45 -27.47 2.63
CA LEU A 17 9.28 -26.42 2.01
C LEU A 17 10.77 -26.70 2.18
N GLY A 18 11.19 -27.20 3.34
CA GLY A 18 12.58 -27.59 3.61
C GLY A 18 13.03 -28.75 2.72
N ARG A 19 12.18 -29.76 2.51
CA ARG A 19 12.45 -30.87 1.58
C ARG A 19 12.60 -30.36 0.15
N LEU A 20 11.65 -29.57 -0.34
CA LEU A 20 11.68 -29.04 -1.71
C LEU A 20 12.89 -28.14 -1.96
N LEU A 21 13.28 -27.32 -0.97
CA LEU A 21 14.52 -26.54 -1.03
C LEU A 21 15.75 -27.45 -1.05
N GLY A 22 15.79 -28.48 -0.20
CA GLY A 22 16.87 -29.46 -0.17
C GLY A 22 17.05 -30.19 -1.50
N ASP A 23 15.94 -30.64 -2.10
CA ASP A 23 15.94 -31.28 -3.41
C ASP A 23 16.41 -30.30 -4.51
N THR A 24 15.97 -29.04 -4.46
CA THR A 24 16.46 -27.98 -5.34
C THR A 24 17.98 -27.77 -5.20
N VAL A 25 18.51 -27.71 -3.97
CA VAL A 25 19.95 -27.56 -3.73
C VAL A 25 20.71 -28.76 -4.30
N ARG A 26 20.21 -29.97 -4.09
CA ARG A 26 20.82 -31.20 -4.62
C ARG A 26 20.87 -31.18 -6.14
N GLU A 27 19.78 -30.81 -6.80
CA GLU A 27 19.71 -30.75 -8.26
C GLU A 27 20.60 -29.65 -8.87
N GLN A 28 20.70 -28.49 -8.22
CA GLN A 28 21.39 -27.32 -8.77
C GLN A 28 22.88 -27.23 -8.40
N GLU A 29 23.26 -27.67 -7.20
CA GLU A 29 24.62 -27.55 -6.65
C GLU A 29 25.30 -28.91 -6.43
N GLY A 30 24.56 -30.01 -6.56
CA GLY A 30 25.06 -31.38 -6.39
C GLY A 30 24.97 -31.92 -4.95
N ASP A 31 25.15 -33.24 -4.82
CA ASP A 31 25.01 -33.96 -3.54
C ASP A 31 25.96 -33.46 -2.45
N ALA A 32 27.21 -33.13 -2.81
CA ALA A 32 28.20 -32.69 -1.82
C ALA A 32 27.81 -31.39 -1.11
N VAL A 33 27.21 -30.42 -1.84
CA VAL A 33 26.75 -29.16 -1.25
C VAL A 33 25.49 -29.39 -0.41
N TYR A 34 24.58 -30.23 -0.88
CA TYR A 34 23.41 -30.64 -0.10
C TYR A 34 23.79 -31.29 1.24
N GLU A 35 24.71 -32.27 1.22
CA GLU A 35 25.19 -32.95 2.41
C GLU A 35 25.88 -31.99 3.38
N LEU A 36 26.66 -31.03 2.86
CA LEU A 36 27.28 -29.98 3.67
C LEU A 36 26.21 -29.11 4.36
N VAL A 37 25.20 -28.63 3.64
CA VAL A 37 24.11 -27.82 4.20
C VAL A 37 23.37 -28.59 5.30
N GLU A 38 23.05 -29.87 5.06
CA GLU A 38 22.39 -30.72 6.05
C GLU A 38 23.25 -30.97 7.28
N ARG A 39 24.55 -31.21 7.10
CA ARG A 39 25.50 -31.38 8.22
C ARG A 39 25.58 -30.11 9.06
N VAL A 40 25.74 -28.95 8.42
CA VAL A 40 25.74 -27.65 9.11
C VAL A 40 24.44 -27.44 9.89
N ARG A 41 23.29 -27.78 9.30
CA ARG A 41 21.97 -27.67 9.97
C ARG A 41 21.89 -28.57 11.21
N GLN A 42 22.31 -29.83 11.09
CA GLN A 42 22.28 -30.79 12.19
C GLN A 42 23.20 -30.37 13.35
N THR A 43 24.44 -29.97 13.05
CA THR A 43 25.41 -29.49 14.05
C THR A 43 24.91 -28.21 14.73
N ALA A 44 24.35 -27.26 13.98
CA ALA A 44 23.78 -26.03 14.53
C ALA A 44 22.58 -26.29 15.47
N VAL A 45 21.68 -27.22 15.11
CA VAL A 45 20.55 -27.61 15.96
C VAL A 45 21.03 -28.31 17.24
N SER A 46 22.05 -29.17 17.15
CA SER A 46 22.66 -29.81 18.31
C SER A 46 23.24 -28.78 19.27
N PHE A 47 24.01 -27.81 18.74
CA PHE A 47 24.58 -26.71 19.52
C PHE A 47 23.49 -25.87 20.20
N ALA A 48 22.45 -25.47 19.47
CA ALA A 48 21.38 -24.63 19.99
C ALA A 48 20.57 -25.30 21.11
N ARG A 49 20.38 -26.63 21.06
CA ARG A 49 19.61 -27.38 22.06
C ARG A 49 20.43 -27.75 23.30
N ASN A 50 21.68 -28.15 23.10
CA ASN A 50 22.49 -28.80 24.14
C ASN A 50 23.66 -27.93 24.63
N GLY A 51 23.95 -26.80 23.98
CA GLY A 51 25.06 -25.92 24.32
C GLY A 51 26.45 -26.56 24.13
N ASP A 52 26.54 -27.60 23.31
CA ASP A 52 27.73 -28.45 23.19
C ASP A 52 28.94 -27.71 22.57
N PRO A 53 30.03 -27.48 23.31
CA PRO A 53 31.22 -26.83 22.78
C PRO A 53 31.86 -27.59 21.61
N ALA A 54 31.70 -28.92 21.54
CA ALA A 54 32.21 -29.73 20.44
C ALA A 54 31.46 -29.43 19.13
N ALA A 55 30.13 -29.28 19.19
CA ALA A 55 29.33 -28.87 18.04
C ALA A 55 29.71 -27.48 17.52
N ARG A 56 30.09 -26.54 18.42
CA ARG A 56 30.61 -25.22 18.01
C ARG A 56 31.94 -25.35 17.26
N ALA A 57 32.86 -26.17 17.77
CA ALA A 57 34.15 -26.40 17.12
C ALA A 57 33.98 -27.10 15.76
N GLU A 58 33.07 -28.06 15.66
CA GLU A 58 32.73 -28.72 14.40
C GLU A 58 32.14 -27.73 13.39
N LEU A 59 31.24 -26.84 13.81
CA LEU A 59 30.67 -25.82 12.93
C LEU A 59 31.75 -24.90 12.35
N ALA A 60 32.70 -24.44 13.17
CA ALA A 60 33.83 -23.63 12.70
C ALA A 60 34.70 -24.41 11.70
N ALA A 61 35.02 -25.66 12.01
CA ALA A 61 35.81 -26.52 11.12
C ALA A 61 35.10 -26.81 9.78
N LEU A 62 33.77 -26.82 9.75
CA LEU A 62 32.98 -26.99 8.53
C LEU A 62 32.91 -25.70 7.69
N LEU A 63 32.86 -24.52 8.33
CA LEU A 63 32.60 -23.25 7.64
C LEU A 63 33.86 -22.48 7.26
N ASP A 64 34.89 -22.47 8.10
CA ASP A 64 36.13 -21.71 7.88
C ASP A 64 36.88 -22.06 6.58
N PRO A 65 36.98 -23.33 6.14
CA PRO A 65 37.75 -23.68 4.95
C PRO A 65 36.93 -23.61 3.65
N LEU A 66 35.66 -23.17 3.67
CA LEU A 66 34.80 -23.24 2.51
C LEU A 66 35.27 -22.32 1.37
N PRO A 67 35.34 -22.82 0.12
CA PRO A 67 35.49 -21.97 -1.05
C PRO A 67 34.37 -20.94 -1.12
N ARG A 68 34.63 -19.80 -1.78
CA ARG A 68 33.65 -18.70 -1.88
C ARG A 68 32.32 -19.15 -2.49
N ASP A 69 32.35 -19.95 -3.55
CA ASP A 69 31.14 -20.38 -4.25
C ASP A 69 30.28 -21.31 -3.37
N THR A 70 30.92 -22.26 -2.69
CA THR A 70 30.27 -23.13 -1.70
C THR A 70 29.73 -22.34 -0.52
N THR A 71 30.48 -21.35 -0.02
CA THR A 71 30.03 -20.44 1.05
C THR A 71 28.76 -19.70 0.62
N GLN A 72 28.70 -19.20 -0.61
CA GLN A 72 27.51 -18.53 -1.14
C GLN A 72 26.32 -19.49 -1.19
N ALA A 73 26.49 -20.71 -1.71
CA ALA A 73 25.42 -21.71 -1.74
C ALA A 73 24.89 -22.02 -0.33
N VAL A 74 25.77 -22.23 0.65
CA VAL A 74 25.41 -22.49 2.05
C VAL A 74 24.64 -21.30 2.66
N VAL A 75 25.16 -20.07 2.53
CA VAL A 75 24.49 -18.87 3.05
C VAL A 75 23.11 -18.67 2.42
N ARG A 76 22.98 -18.91 1.11
CA ARG A 76 21.70 -18.80 0.40
C ARG A 76 20.70 -19.87 0.86
N ALA A 77 21.15 -21.11 1.05
CA ALA A 77 20.30 -22.20 1.56
C ALA A 77 19.69 -21.84 2.92
N PHE A 78 20.51 -21.41 3.89
CA PHE A 78 19.99 -21.01 5.20
C PHE A 78 19.10 -19.76 5.14
N SER A 79 19.44 -18.80 4.29
CA SER A 79 18.63 -17.59 4.12
C SER A 79 17.25 -17.90 3.55
N TYR A 80 17.16 -18.77 2.52
CA TYR A 80 15.88 -19.17 1.95
C TYR A 80 15.11 -20.11 2.87
N PHE A 81 15.78 -20.99 3.61
CA PHE A 81 15.12 -21.81 4.62
C PHE A 81 14.42 -20.94 5.67
N LEU A 82 15.09 -19.89 6.17
CA LEU A 82 14.49 -18.94 7.12
C LEU A 82 13.30 -18.19 6.50
N GLN A 83 13.44 -17.71 5.26
CA GLN A 83 12.34 -17.01 4.58
C GLN A 83 11.12 -17.90 4.36
N LEU A 84 11.33 -19.15 3.91
CA LEU A 84 10.25 -20.12 3.71
C LEU A 84 9.60 -20.53 5.04
N ALA A 85 10.38 -20.65 6.12
CA ALA A 85 9.85 -20.91 7.45
C ALA A 85 8.99 -19.75 7.95
N ASN A 86 9.40 -18.50 7.75
CA ASN A 86 8.61 -17.33 8.10
C ASN A 86 7.28 -17.28 7.33
N ILE A 87 7.29 -17.62 6.03
CA ILE A 87 6.04 -17.72 5.23
C ILE A 87 5.10 -18.79 5.81
N ALA A 88 5.64 -19.96 6.17
CA ALA A 88 4.85 -21.02 6.79
C ALA A 88 4.28 -20.60 8.16
N GLU A 89 5.03 -19.82 8.94
CA GLU A 89 4.58 -19.27 10.23
C GLU A 89 3.44 -18.25 10.04
N ASP A 90 3.58 -17.33 9.09
CA ASP A 90 2.55 -16.35 8.73
C ASP A 90 1.25 -17.04 8.28
N GLU A 91 1.35 -18.03 7.39
CA GLU A 91 0.20 -18.83 6.96
C GLU A 91 -0.41 -19.63 8.12
N HIS A 92 0.41 -20.13 9.04
CA HIS A 92 -0.10 -20.80 10.23
C HIS A 92 -0.86 -19.85 11.16
N HIS A 93 -0.41 -18.59 11.31
CA HIS A 93 -1.16 -17.58 12.05
C HIS A 93 -2.54 -17.32 11.42
N ILE A 94 -2.61 -17.23 10.09
CA ILE A 94 -3.86 -17.09 9.34
C ILE A 94 -4.76 -18.32 9.57
N ARG A 95 -4.21 -19.53 9.41
CA ARG A 95 -4.89 -20.81 9.64
C ARG A 95 -5.50 -20.87 11.05
N ARG A 96 -4.72 -20.49 12.07
CA ARG A 96 -5.19 -20.46 13.47
C ARG A 96 -6.31 -19.45 13.68
N ARG A 97 -6.17 -18.24 13.13
CA ARG A 97 -7.23 -17.21 13.21
C ARG A 97 -8.52 -17.74 12.59
N ARG A 98 -8.43 -18.32 11.39
CA ARG A 98 -9.57 -18.90 10.68
C ARG A 98 -10.22 -20.05 11.44
N ALA A 99 -9.44 -20.95 12.04
CA ALA A 99 -9.98 -22.04 12.85
C ALA A 99 -10.82 -21.50 14.04
N HIS A 100 -10.37 -20.40 14.67
CA HIS A 100 -11.14 -19.72 15.72
C HIS A 100 -12.43 -19.08 15.19
N ASP A 101 -12.37 -18.44 14.02
CA ASP A 101 -13.54 -17.82 13.39
C ASP A 101 -14.59 -18.87 12.98
N LEU A 102 -14.17 -20.01 12.43
CA LEU A 102 -15.05 -21.09 11.98
C LEU A 102 -15.83 -21.75 13.13
N VAL A 103 -15.20 -21.92 14.30
CA VAL A 103 -15.88 -22.46 15.49
C VAL A 103 -16.65 -21.39 16.27
N GLY A 104 -16.68 -20.14 15.79
CA GLY A 104 -17.39 -19.04 16.44
C GLY A 104 -16.77 -18.66 17.80
N SER A 105 -15.44 -18.74 17.94
CA SER A 105 -14.76 -18.32 19.16
C SER A 105 -15.08 -16.84 19.46
N PRO A 106 -15.16 -16.44 20.75
CA PRO A 106 -15.44 -15.06 21.10
C PRO A 106 -14.36 -14.11 20.53
N PRO A 107 -14.73 -12.88 20.17
CA PRO A 107 -13.79 -11.87 19.69
C PRO A 107 -12.65 -11.67 20.70
N ARG A 108 -11.42 -11.66 20.19
CA ARG A 108 -10.21 -11.54 21.01
C ARG A 108 -9.80 -10.09 21.20
N GLU A 109 -9.10 -9.85 22.30
CA GLU A 109 -8.37 -8.59 22.52
C GLU A 109 -7.48 -8.27 21.32
N GLY A 110 -7.45 -7.00 20.92
CA GLY A 110 -6.80 -6.53 19.68
C GLY A 110 -7.64 -6.66 18.40
N SER A 111 -8.83 -7.27 18.43
CA SER A 111 -9.74 -7.28 17.29
C SER A 111 -10.74 -6.10 17.31
N LEU A 112 -11.12 -5.64 16.11
CA LEU A 112 -12.13 -4.59 15.95
C LEU A 112 -13.47 -4.95 16.63
N ILE A 113 -13.92 -6.19 16.47
CA ILE A 113 -15.21 -6.63 17.01
C ILE A 113 -15.21 -6.56 18.54
N HIS A 114 -14.12 -7.03 19.16
CA HIS A 114 -13.94 -6.97 20.61
C HIS A 114 -13.92 -5.54 21.13
N ALA A 115 -13.20 -4.63 20.47
CA ALA A 115 -13.18 -3.21 20.86
C ALA A 115 -14.58 -2.57 20.76
N LEU A 116 -15.33 -2.85 19.70
CA LEU A 116 -16.70 -2.34 19.55
C LEU A 116 -17.68 -2.97 20.55
N ASP A 117 -17.48 -4.24 20.93
CA ASP A 117 -18.27 -4.89 21.98
C ASP A 117 -18.02 -4.26 23.36
N GLN A 118 -16.75 -3.97 23.68
CA GLN A 118 -16.42 -3.27 24.93
C GLN A 118 -17.03 -1.87 25.00
N LEU A 119 -17.01 -1.12 23.88
CA LEU A 119 -17.65 0.21 23.84
C LEU A 119 -19.16 0.12 24.08
N ALA A 120 -19.84 -0.85 23.45
CA ALA A 120 -21.26 -1.06 23.67
C ALA A 120 -21.56 -1.53 25.11
N ALA A 121 -20.72 -2.40 25.69
CA ALA A 121 -20.88 -2.88 27.06
C ALA A 121 -20.59 -1.81 28.13
N SER A 122 -19.89 -0.73 27.76
CA SER A 122 -19.57 0.39 28.64
C SER A 122 -20.56 1.57 28.48
N ASP A 123 -21.70 1.34 27.82
CA ASP A 123 -22.77 2.33 27.59
C ASP A 123 -22.29 3.64 26.92
N VAL A 124 -21.31 3.54 26.02
CA VAL A 124 -20.84 4.70 25.25
C VAL A 124 -21.91 5.10 24.23
N SER A 125 -22.38 6.34 24.31
CA SER A 125 -23.40 6.86 23.39
C SER A 125 -22.96 6.82 21.91
N PRO A 126 -23.89 6.59 20.96
CA PRO A 126 -23.57 6.62 19.53
C PRO A 126 -23.04 7.99 19.08
N GLU A 127 -23.45 9.09 19.72
CA GLU A 127 -22.96 10.44 19.45
C GLU A 127 -21.47 10.56 19.79
N ALA A 128 -21.05 10.03 20.95
CA ALA A 128 -19.64 10.03 21.34
C ALA A 128 -18.77 9.18 20.40
N VAL A 129 -19.29 8.04 19.92
CA VAL A 129 -18.59 7.21 18.93
C VAL A 129 -18.49 7.94 17.58
N ALA A 130 -19.54 8.63 17.15
CA ALA A 130 -19.53 9.43 15.93
C ALA A 130 -18.53 10.58 16.02
N ASP A 131 -18.48 11.28 17.17
CA ASP A 131 -17.52 12.34 17.46
C ASP A 131 -16.08 11.84 17.46
N PHE A 132 -15.81 10.65 18.04
CA PHE A 132 -14.51 10.00 17.95
C PHE A 132 -14.07 9.81 16.50
N PHE A 133 -14.92 9.21 15.65
CA PHE A 133 -14.57 9.01 14.24
C PHE A 133 -14.51 10.30 13.42
N ALA A 134 -15.12 11.39 13.89
CA ALA A 134 -14.98 12.72 13.28
C ALA A 134 -13.57 13.30 13.44
N HIS A 135 -12.90 12.98 14.55
CA HIS A 135 -11.58 13.53 14.90
C HIS A 135 -10.43 12.51 14.80
N ALA A 136 -10.74 11.22 14.75
CA ALA A 136 -9.74 10.16 14.71
C ALA A 136 -8.87 10.24 13.44
N LEU A 137 -7.56 10.10 13.65
CA LEU A 137 -6.58 9.95 12.58
C LEU A 137 -5.59 8.83 12.93
N VAL A 138 -5.59 7.78 12.11
CA VAL A 138 -4.62 6.69 12.12
C VAL A 138 -3.87 6.76 10.80
N ALA A 139 -2.60 7.15 10.86
CA ALA A 139 -1.79 7.42 9.69
C ALA A 139 -0.48 6.61 9.67
N PRO A 140 -0.50 5.30 9.38
CA PRO A 140 0.74 4.56 9.15
C PRO A 140 1.46 5.15 7.92
N VAL A 141 2.73 5.50 8.09
CA VAL A 141 3.54 6.13 7.04
C VAL A 141 4.51 5.13 6.45
N LEU A 142 4.43 4.91 5.15
CA LEU A 142 5.36 4.07 4.42
C LEU A 142 6.70 4.78 4.28
N THR A 143 7.76 4.14 4.75
CA THR A 143 9.13 4.62 4.62
C THR A 143 9.90 3.76 3.64
N ALA A 144 10.86 4.34 2.92
CA ALA A 144 11.83 3.55 2.18
C ALA A 144 12.70 2.82 3.21
N HIS A 145 12.79 1.50 3.12
CA HIS A 145 13.60 0.75 4.07
C HIS A 145 15.06 0.73 3.58
N PRO A 146 16.03 1.28 4.35
CA PRO A 146 17.40 1.54 3.86
C PRO A 146 18.16 0.29 3.42
N THR A 147 17.74 -0.87 3.93
CA THR A 147 18.31 -2.19 3.65
C THR A 147 17.28 -3.12 3.01
N GLU A 148 16.22 -2.60 2.37
CA GLU A 148 15.25 -3.45 1.65
C GLU A 148 15.90 -4.06 0.41
N VAL A 149 16.64 -5.13 0.65
CA VAL A 149 17.37 -5.84 -0.39
C VAL A 149 16.42 -6.66 -1.26
N GLN A 150 15.24 -6.98 -0.74
CA GLN A 150 14.30 -7.87 -1.41
C GLN A 150 13.74 -7.21 -2.68
N ARG A 151 13.80 -7.97 -3.77
CA ARG A 151 13.30 -7.54 -5.06
C ARG A 151 11.80 -7.81 -5.13
N GLN A 152 11.07 -6.97 -5.86
CA GLN A 152 9.65 -7.22 -6.18
C GLN A 152 9.40 -8.64 -6.72
N SER A 153 10.35 -9.18 -7.49
CA SER A 153 10.30 -10.57 -7.96
C SER A 153 10.35 -11.60 -6.82
N LEU A 154 11.15 -11.36 -5.77
CA LEU A 154 11.22 -12.24 -4.61
C LEU A 154 9.95 -12.13 -3.76
N ILE A 155 9.44 -10.91 -3.56
CA ILE A 155 8.18 -10.67 -2.85
C ILE A 155 7.02 -11.38 -3.58
N ARG A 156 6.98 -11.32 -4.91
CA ARG A 156 6.00 -12.06 -5.72
C ARG A 156 6.13 -13.57 -5.47
N ASN A 157 7.34 -14.12 -5.56
CA ASN A 157 7.57 -15.55 -5.33
C ASN A 157 7.18 -15.97 -3.89
N HIS A 158 7.46 -15.15 -2.88
CA HIS A 158 7.02 -15.40 -1.49
C HIS A 158 5.49 -15.48 -1.40
N ARG A 159 4.78 -14.58 -2.09
CA ARG A 159 3.30 -14.64 -2.16
C ARG A 159 2.80 -15.85 -2.92
N ASP A 160 3.49 -16.28 -3.97
CA ASP A 160 3.13 -17.51 -4.68
C ASP A 160 3.29 -18.73 -3.78
N VAL A 161 4.35 -18.82 -2.97
CA VAL A 161 4.49 -19.87 -1.95
C VAL A 161 3.34 -19.80 -0.94
N ALA A 162 3.06 -18.61 -0.37
CA ALA A 162 1.97 -18.42 0.59
C ALA A 162 0.61 -18.86 0.01
N ARG A 163 0.30 -18.44 -1.22
CA ARG A 163 -0.93 -18.84 -1.94
C ARG A 163 -1.01 -20.35 -2.17
N LEU A 164 0.10 -21.00 -2.53
CA LEU A 164 0.12 -22.45 -2.75
C LEU A 164 -0.10 -23.23 -1.45
N LEU A 165 0.45 -22.77 -0.32
CA LEU A 165 0.19 -23.32 1.01
C LEU A 165 -1.27 -23.09 1.45
N GLU A 166 -1.79 -21.89 1.21
CA GLU A 166 -3.20 -21.53 1.45
C GLU A 166 -4.13 -22.45 0.63
N GLN A 167 -3.81 -22.73 -0.63
CA GLN A 167 -4.60 -23.65 -1.46
C GLN A 167 -4.66 -25.06 -0.87
N ARG A 168 -3.54 -25.59 -0.38
CA ARG A 168 -3.51 -26.91 0.31
C ARG A 168 -4.36 -26.92 1.58
N GLU A 169 -4.40 -25.80 2.29
CA GLU A 169 -5.23 -25.65 3.50
C GLU A 169 -6.73 -25.52 3.17
N ARG A 170 -7.07 -24.92 2.03
CA ARG A 170 -8.45 -24.59 1.67
C ARG A 170 -9.16 -25.63 0.83
N LEU A 171 -8.41 -26.37 0.01
CA LEU A 171 -8.96 -27.29 -0.98
C LEU A 171 -8.72 -28.73 -0.53
N GLN A 172 -9.74 -29.57 -0.66
CA GLN A 172 -9.56 -31.02 -0.62
C GLN A 172 -9.02 -31.45 -1.98
N MET A 173 -7.70 -31.39 -2.13
CA MET A 173 -7.01 -31.74 -3.37
C MET A 173 -7.06 -33.24 -3.63
N THR A 174 -7.26 -33.60 -4.89
CA THR A 174 -6.97 -34.94 -5.41
C THR A 174 -5.46 -35.20 -5.47
N PRO A 175 -5.00 -36.45 -5.59
CA PRO A 175 -3.57 -36.74 -5.72
C PRO A 175 -2.89 -36.04 -6.91
N GLU A 176 -3.62 -35.85 -8.02
CA GLU A 176 -3.11 -35.14 -9.19
C GLU A 176 -2.93 -33.64 -8.91
N GLU A 177 -3.94 -33.00 -8.31
CA GLU A 177 -3.86 -31.59 -7.90
C GLU A 177 -2.78 -31.34 -6.84
N GLU A 178 -2.57 -32.29 -5.91
CA GLU A 178 -1.49 -32.20 -4.93
C GLU A 178 -0.12 -32.30 -5.60
N ALA A 179 0.04 -33.18 -6.59
CA ALA A 179 1.27 -33.29 -7.37
C ALA A 179 1.55 -32.03 -8.22
N GLU A 180 0.51 -31.44 -8.83
CA GLU A 180 0.62 -30.15 -9.53
C GLU A 180 1.01 -29.02 -8.58
N ASN A 181 0.44 -28.99 -7.37
CA ASN A 181 0.80 -28.01 -6.35
C ASN A 181 2.26 -28.20 -5.87
N ASP A 182 2.71 -29.44 -5.65
CA ASP A 182 4.12 -29.76 -5.32
C ASP A 182 5.07 -29.27 -6.41
N LEU A 183 4.72 -29.51 -7.69
CA LEU A 183 5.50 -29.02 -8.83
C LEU A 183 5.52 -27.49 -8.89
N ALA A 184 4.39 -26.83 -8.63
CA ALA A 184 4.32 -25.37 -8.58
C ALA A 184 5.19 -24.79 -7.45
N LEU A 185 5.13 -25.36 -6.24
CA LEU A 185 6.00 -24.97 -5.12
C LEU A 185 7.48 -25.16 -5.47
N THR A 186 7.83 -26.31 -6.05
CA THR A 186 9.18 -26.62 -6.51
C THR A 186 9.67 -25.61 -7.54
N THR A 187 8.83 -25.26 -8.51
CA THR A 187 9.14 -24.26 -9.55
C THR A 187 9.39 -22.88 -8.94
N VAL A 188 8.58 -22.46 -7.97
CA VAL A 188 8.78 -21.18 -7.27
C VAL A 188 10.06 -21.18 -6.44
N ILE A 189 10.35 -22.27 -5.73
CA ILE A 189 11.59 -22.42 -4.94
C ILE A 189 12.82 -22.43 -5.85
N LEU A 190 12.78 -23.14 -6.98
CA LEU A 190 13.84 -23.09 -7.99
C LEU A 190 14.00 -21.68 -8.55
N THR A 191 12.91 -20.96 -8.79
CA THR A 191 12.97 -19.56 -9.26
C THR A 191 13.63 -18.66 -8.22
N LEU A 192 13.35 -18.85 -6.92
CA LEU A 192 14.07 -18.18 -5.83
C LEU A 192 15.55 -18.57 -5.85
N TRP A 193 15.88 -19.85 -5.99
CA TRP A 193 17.26 -20.34 -6.05
C TRP A 193 18.05 -19.81 -7.25
N GLN A 194 17.41 -19.62 -8.40
CA GLN A 194 18.05 -19.05 -9.59
C GLN A 194 18.02 -17.52 -9.60
N SER A 195 17.31 -16.91 -8.64
CA SER A 195 17.26 -15.46 -8.48
C SER A 195 18.29 -14.95 -7.48
N ARG A 196 18.97 -13.88 -7.87
CA ARG A 196 19.86 -13.13 -6.97
C ARG A 196 19.08 -12.50 -5.82
N MET A 197 19.47 -12.85 -4.59
CA MET A 197 18.93 -12.30 -3.34
C MET A 197 19.26 -10.82 -3.19
N LEU A 198 20.51 -10.45 -3.48
CA LEU A 198 21.03 -9.11 -3.26
C LEU A 198 21.00 -8.26 -4.54
N ARG A 199 20.81 -6.95 -4.35
CA ARG A 199 21.00 -5.94 -5.39
C ARG A 199 22.45 -5.45 -5.35
N PRO A 200 23.20 -5.45 -6.46
CA PRO A 200 24.57 -4.94 -6.53
C PRO A 200 24.61 -3.41 -6.64
N VAL A 201 23.46 -2.77 -6.91
CA VAL A 201 23.34 -1.31 -7.05
C VAL A 201 22.18 -0.84 -6.17
N ARG A 202 22.38 0.28 -5.47
CA ARG A 202 21.36 0.95 -4.66
C ARG A 202 20.16 1.32 -5.53
N LEU A 203 18.96 1.22 -4.96
CA LEU A 203 17.73 1.64 -5.63
C LEU A 203 17.76 3.15 -5.89
N LYS A 204 17.23 3.57 -7.05
CA LYS A 204 16.90 4.97 -7.27
C LYS A 204 15.62 5.28 -6.49
N VAL A 205 15.44 6.54 -6.09
CA VAL A 205 14.25 6.97 -5.33
C VAL A 205 12.95 6.58 -6.06
N LEU A 206 12.88 6.77 -7.39
CA LEU A 206 11.69 6.38 -8.16
C LEU A 206 11.41 4.88 -8.18
N ASP A 207 12.42 4.03 -8.00
CA ASP A 207 12.20 2.59 -7.86
C ASP A 207 11.60 2.27 -6.50
N GLU A 208 12.01 2.97 -5.44
CA GLU A 208 11.39 2.88 -4.11
C GLU A 208 9.95 3.37 -4.14
N VAL A 209 9.65 4.46 -4.85
CA VAL A 209 8.28 4.96 -5.06
C VAL A 209 7.42 3.89 -5.72
N LYS A 210 7.90 3.26 -6.80
CA LYS A 210 7.18 2.18 -7.49
C LYS A 210 6.96 0.98 -6.57
N ASN A 211 7.92 0.64 -5.71
CA ASN A 211 7.75 -0.42 -4.72
C ASN A 211 6.69 -0.04 -3.68
N GLY A 212 6.69 1.21 -3.19
CA GLY A 212 5.64 1.71 -2.28
C GLY A 212 4.24 1.60 -2.89
N ILE A 213 4.10 2.00 -4.16
CA ILE A 213 2.84 1.91 -4.91
C ILE A 213 2.37 0.45 -5.09
N SER A 214 3.27 -0.54 -5.17
CA SER A 214 2.85 -1.94 -5.34
C SER A 214 2.01 -2.43 -4.17
N TYR A 215 2.34 -2.03 -2.93
CA TYR A 215 1.55 -2.38 -1.74
C TYR A 215 0.11 -1.84 -1.79
N PHE A 216 -0.13 -0.70 -2.46
CA PHE A 216 -1.50 -0.22 -2.67
C PHE A 216 -2.29 -1.14 -3.59
N LYS A 217 -1.68 -1.55 -4.71
CA LYS A 217 -2.28 -2.48 -5.68
C LYS A 217 -2.56 -3.85 -5.07
N GLU A 218 -1.67 -4.32 -4.23
CA GLU A 218 -1.69 -5.69 -3.71
C GLU A 218 -2.50 -5.81 -2.41
N THR A 219 -2.69 -4.72 -1.67
CA THR A 219 -3.33 -4.76 -0.36
C THR A 219 -4.28 -3.59 -0.12
N PHE A 220 -3.79 -2.35 -0.14
CA PHE A 220 -4.60 -1.24 0.40
C PHE A 220 -5.86 -0.91 -0.39
N PHE A 221 -5.84 -0.98 -1.73
CA PHE A 221 -7.04 -0.75 -2.54
C PHE A 221 -8.18 -1.72 -2.21
N THR A 222 -7.87 -2.92 -1.74
CA THR A 222 -8.86 -3.94 -1.39
C THR A 222 -9.23 -3.87 0.09
N GLU A 223 -8.23 -3.94 0.97
CA GLU A 223 -8.44 -4.17 2.39
C GLU A 223 -8.86 -2.91 3.14
N LEU A 224 -8.40 -1.72 2.71
CA LEU A 224 -8.75 -0.49 3.41
C LEU A 224 -10.24 -0.13 3.19
N PRO A 225 -10.80 -0.12 1.96
CA PRO A 225 -12.25 0.00 1.76
C PRO A 225 -13.06 -1.06 2.51
N ARG A 226 -12.57 -2.31 2.55
CA ARG A 226 -13.20 -3.40 3.29
C ARG A 226 -13.26 -3.12 4.80
N LEU A 227 -12.18 -2.61 5.39
CA LEU A 227 -12.14 -2.20 6.79
C LEU A 227 -13.22 -1.15 7.09
N TYR A 228 -13.31 -0.07 6.30
CA TYR A 228 -14.35 0.95 6.48
C TYR A 228 -15.76 0.36 6.40
N ILE A 229 -16.00 -0.55 5.44
CA ILE A 229 -17.29 -1.22 5.28
C ILE A 229 -17.59 -2.08 6.52
N GLN A 230 -16.62 -2.85 7.01
CA GLN A 230 -16.75 -3.70 8.19
C GLN A 230 -17.03 -2.87 9.44
N VAL A 231 -16.28 -1.79 9.69
CA VAL A 231 -16.52 -0.89 10.82
C VAL A 231 -17.94 -0.31 10.74
N THR A 232 -18.34 0.22 9.58
CA THR A 232 -19.68 0.78 9.37
C THR A 232 -20.77 -0.26 9.67
N GLN A 233 -20.62 -1.51 9.19
CA GLN A 233 -21.58 -2.59 9.42
C GLN A 233 -21.63 -3.01 10.89
N GLN A 234 -20.49 -3.09 11.57
CA GLN A 234 -20.42 -3.46 12.98
C GLN A 234 -21.00 -2.40 13.89
N LEU A 235 -20.82 -1.12 13.56
CA LEU A 235 -21.48 0.00 14.23
C LEU A 235 -23.00 -0.03 14.00
N GLN A 236 -23.45 -0.22 12.76
CA GLN A 236 -24.89 -0.31 12.45
C GLN A 236 -25.59 -1.45 13.22
N LYS A 237 -24.90 -2.58 13.46
CA LYS A 237 -25.46 -3.69 14.25
C LYS A 237 -25.67 -3.34 15.73
N ARG A 238 -24.79 -2.52 16.30
CA ARG A 238 -24.82 -2.13 17.72
C ARG A 238 -25.70 -0.90 17.96
N TYR A 239 -25.74 0.00 16.98
CA TYR A 239 -26.50 1.25 17.01
C TYR A 239 -27.39 1.33 15.74
N PRO A 240 -28.53 0.61 15.72
CA PRO A 240 -29.34 0.44 14.51
C PRO A 240 -30.06 1.71 14.06
N ASP A 241 -30.37 2.62 15.00
CA ASP A 241 -31.09 3.86 14.71
C ASP A 241 -30.18 5.01 14.26
N THR A 242 -28.85 4.79 14.28
CA THR A 242 -27.86 5.78 13.88
C THR A 242 -27.39 5.53 12.45
N PHE A 243 -27.29 6.60 11.65
CA PHE A 243 -26.68 6.54 10.33
C PHE A 243 -25.17 6.78 10.42
N TRP A 244 -24.37 5.80 10.01
CA TRP A 244 -22.91 5.85 10.14
C TRP A 244 -22.22 6.33 8.85
N ALA A 245 -21.82 7.60 8.83
CA ALA A 245 -21.03 8.20 7.76
C ALA A 245 -19.57 8.44 8.19
N LEU A 246 -18.77 7.38 8.24
CA LEU A 246 -17.37 7.46 8.69
C LEU A 246 -16.52 8.39 7.78
N PRO A 247 -15.88 9.43 8.32
CA PRO A 247 -14.82 10.19 7.66
C PRO A 247 -13.59 9.29 7.43
N PRO A 248 -12.64 9.67 6.56
CA PRO A 248 -11.46 8.88 6.32
C PRO A 248 -10.48 9.01 7.51
N PHE A 249 -10.75 8.27 8.60
CA PHE A 249 -9.97 8.26 9.84
C PHE A 249 -8.68 7.45 9.71
N PHE A 250 -8.65 6.40 8.88
CA PHE A 250 -7.46 5.60 8.56
C PHE A 250 -6.96 5.98 7.16
N ARG A 251 -5.74 6.50 7.07
CA ARG A 251 -5.09 6.87 5.80
C ARG A 251 -3.64 6.41 5.80
N VAL A 252 -3.15 5.85 4.69
CA VAL A 252 -1.74 5.46 4.59
C VAL A 252 -0.96 6.66 4.05
N GLY A 253 0.05 7.12 4.77
CA GLY A 253 0.98 8.18 4.32
C GLY A 253 2.24 7.63 3.70
N SER A 254 3.09 8.50 3.16
CA SER A 254 4.38 8.13 2.56
C SER A 254 5.48 9.15 2.82
N TRP A 255 6.66 8.67 3.19
CA TRP A 255 7.92 9.45 3.15
C TRP A 255 8.70 9.21 1.86
N ILE A 256 8.36 8.17 1.10
CA ILE A 256 9.06 7.79 -0.11
C ILE A 256 8.88 8.89 -1.16
N GLY A 257 9.97 9.52 -1.57
CA GLY A 257 9.98 10.65 -2.50
C GLY A 257 9.74 12.03 -1.86
N GLY A 258 9.55 12.10 -0.54
CA GLY A 258 9.37 13.35 0.22
C GLY A 258 10.39 13.58 1.34
N ASP A 259 10.97 12.51 1.91
CA ASP A 259 12.02 12.59 2.92
C ASP A 259 13.39 12.87 2.28
N ARG A 260 13.97 14.01 2.62
CA ARG A 260 15.22 14.53 2.06
C ARG A 260 16.35 14.56 3.08
N ASP A 261 16.06 14.21 4.34
CA ASP A 261 17.02 14.26 5.44
C ASP A 261 18.18 13.28 5.16
N GLY A 262 19.37 13.83 4.90
CA GLY A 262 20.55 13.06 4.51
C GLY A 262 20.49 12.39 3.12
N ASN A 263 19.51 12.74 2.28
CA ASN A 263 19.33 12.15 0.96
C ASN A 263 19.23 13.22 -0.16
N PRO A 264 20.35 13.60 -0.80
CA PRO A 264 20.37 14.64 -1.83
C PRO A 264 19.65 14.23 -3.13
N PHE A 265 19.36 12.94 -3.31
CA PHE A 265 18.70 12.43 -4.52
C PHE A 265 17.19 12.69 -4.54
N VAL A 266 16.60 13.14 -3.43
CA VAL A 266 15.18 13.50 -3.35
C VAL A 266 15.04 14.99 -3.70
N THR A 267 14.88 15.24 -5.00
CA THR A 267 14.78 16.59 -5.58
C THR A 267 13.34 17.00 -5.85
N ALA A 268 13.13 18.27 -6.23
CA ALA A 268 11.82 18.78 -6.62
C ALA A 268 11.23 18.07 -7.86
N GLU A 269 12.07 17.57 -8.76
CA GLU A 269 11.62 16.74 -9.90
C GLU A 269 11.14 15.37 -9.43
N ILE A 270 11.87 14.75 -8.51
CA ILE A 270 11.49 13.47 -7.91
C ILE A 270 10.17 13.59 -7.15
N LEU A 271 9.97 14.67 -6.40
CA LEU A 271 8.70 14.92 -5.71
C LEU A 271 7.51 15.03 -6.70
N ARG A 272 7.69 15.77 -7.79
CA ARG A 272 6.66 15.89 -8.86
C ARG A 272 6.34 14.53 -9.48
N GLU A 273 7.38 13.79 -9.85
CA GLU A 273 7.22 12.47 -10.46
C GLU A 273 6.61 11.46 -9.48
N THR A 274 6.94 11.57 -8.19
CA THR A 274 6.36 10.71 -7.14
C THR A 274 4.85 10.90 -7.04
N LEU A 275 4.35 12.14 -6.92
CA LEU A 275 2.91 12.39 -6.90
C LEU A 275 2.24 12.02 -8.22
N ARG A 276 2.89 12.26 -9.36
CA ARG A 276 2.36 11.83 -10.67
C ARG A 276 2.17 10.32 -10.74
N LEU A 277 3.15 9.54 -10.28
CA LEU A 277 3.06 8.07 -10.25
C LEU A 277 1.99 7.57 -9.27
N GLN A 278 1.87 8.20 -8.11
CA GLN A 278 0.83 7.89 -7.13
C GLN A 278 -0.57 8.19 -7.68
N SER A 279 -0.77 9.38 -8.23
CA SER A 279 -2.03 9.79 -8.88
C SER A 279 -2.41 8.85 -10.00
N ALA A 280 -1.48 8.55 -10.91
CA ALA A 280 -1.70 7.59 -11.98
C ALA A 280 -2.10 6.20 -11.46
N ALA A 281 -1.52 5.73 -10.35
CA ALA A 281 -1.91 4.45 -9.76
C ALA A 281 -3.35 4.46 -9.21
N ALA A 282 -3.77 5.54 -8.55
CA ALA A 282 -5.14 5.70 -8.05
C ALA A 282 -6.16 5.78 -9.19
N LEU A 283 -5.89 6.62 -10.20
CA LEU A 283 -6.77 6.82 -11.35
C LEU A 283 -6.90 5.54 -12.19
N ASN A 284 -5.82 4.79 -12.39
CA ASN A 284 -5.88 3.48 -13.05
C ASN A 284 -6.78 2.51 -12.31
N HIS A 285 -6.64 2.42 -10.98
CA HIS A 285 -7.51 1.56 -10.17
C HIS A 285 -8.98 1.96 -10.34
N TYR A 286 -9.29 3.27 -10.31
CA TYR A 286 -10.67 3.71 -10.50
C TYR A 286 -11.21 3.45 -11.92
N LEU A 287 -10.39 3.64 -12.95
CA LEU A 287 -10.75 3.32 -14.34
C LEU A 287 -11.09 1.83 -14.47
N ASP A 288 -10.26 0.95 -13.94
CA ASP A 288 -10.52 -0.49 -13.94
C ASP A 288 -11.82 -0.83 -13.18
N GLU A 289 -12.02 -0.28 -11.98
CA GLU A 289 -13.22 -0.54 -11.19
C GLU A 289 -14.51 -0.01 -11.85
N VAL A 290 -14.47 1.16 -12.49
CA VAL A 290 -15.61 1.71 -13.25
C VAL A 290 -15.91 0.86 -14.48
N HIS A 291 -14.89 0.36 -15.16
CA HIS A 291 -15.05 -0.54 -16.31
C HIS A 291 -15.75 -1.84 -15.90
N GLU A 292 -15.26 -2.49 -14.84
CA GLU A 292 -15.85 -3.73 -14.32
C GLU A 292 -17.29 -3.50 -13.81
N LEU A 293 -17.57 -2.36 -13.16
CA LEU A 293 -18.93 -1.99 -12.79
C LEU A 293 -19.87 -1.90 -14.00
N GLY A 294 -19.38 -1.45 -15.15
CA GLY A 294 -20.16 -1.37 -16.38
C GLY A 294 -20.61 -2.75 -16.89
N ALA A 295 -19.81 -3.78 -16.65
CA ALA A 295 -20.17 -5.17 -16.93
C ALA A 295 -21.15 -5.73 -15.89
N GLU A 296 -20.96 -5.39 -14.60
CA GLU A 296 -21.76 -5.90 -13.47
C GLU A 296 -23.17 -5.27 -13.35
N LEU A 297 -23.44 -4.13 -13.98
CA LEU A 297 -24.71 -3.40 -13.87
C LEU A 297 -25.46 -3.25 -15.22
N PRO A 298 -25.87 -4.35 -15.89
CA PRO A 298 -26.65 -4.34 -17.14
C PRO A 298 -28.15 -4.02 -16.92
N LEU A 299 -28.49 -3.16 -15.96
CA LEU A 299 -29.87 -2.97 -15.53
C LEU A 299 -30.65 -2.15 -16.56
N SER A 300 -31.66 -2.78 -17.16
CA SER A 300 -32.57 -2.14 -18.12
C SER A 300 -33.67 -1.34 -17.44
N ASP A 301 -33.93 -0.12 -17.91
CA ASP A 301 -35.02 0.76 -17.45
C ASP A 301 -36.42 0.21 -17.78
N LEU A 302 -36.50 -0.78 -18.66
CA LEU A 302 -37.70 -1.57 -18.92
C LEU A 302 -38.09 -2.47 -17.74
N LEU A 303 -37.11 -2.82 -16.89
CA LEU A 303 -37.28 -3.75 -15.76
C LEU A 303 -37.17 -3.06 -14.40
N VAL A 304 -36.32 -2.03 -14.29
CA VAL A 304 -36.09 -1.32 -13.03
C VAL A 304 -36.45 0.15 -13.15
N LYS A 305 -37.00 0.71 -12.08
CA LYS A 305 -37.15 2.16 -11.97
C LYS A 305 -35.77 2.79 -11.73
N THR A 306 -35.53 3.94 -12.32
CA THR A 306 -34.33 4.75 -12.11
C THR A 306 -34.70 6.12 -11.56
N THR A 307 -33.77 6.75 -10.85
CA THR A 307 -34.00 8.11 -10.36
C THR A 307 -33.75 9.14 -11.47
N PRO A 308 -34.38 10.34 -11.39
CA PRO A 308 -34.13 11.40 -12.35
C PRO A 308 -32.65 11.77 -12.50
N GLU A 309 -31.90 11.77 -11.39
CA GLU A 309 -30.48 12.11 -11.37
C GLU A 309 -29.63 11.07 -12.12
N LEU A 310 -29.99 9.78 -12.04
CA LEU A 310 -29.31 8.74 -12.81
C LEU A 310 -29.60 8.89 -14.31
N ASN A 311 -30.84 9.22 -14.67
CA ASN A 311 -31.22 9.44 -16.06
C ASN A 311 -30.49 10.65 -16.65
N GLU A 312 -30.38 11.74 -15.89
CA GLU A 312 -29.59 12.92 -16.29
C GLU A 312 -28.10 12.56 -16.46
N LEU A 313 -27.53 11.79 -15.53
CA LEU A 313 -26.14 11.33 -15.65
C LEU A 313 -25.94 10.43 -16.89
N ALA A 314 -26.90 9.56 -17.19
CA ALA A 314 -26.87 8.70 -18.38
C ALA A 314 -27.06 9.48 -19.69
N MET A 315 -27.85 10.57 -19.68
CA MET A 315 -28.03 11.44 -20.85
C MET A 315 -26.74 12.17 -21.24
N HIS A 316 -25.93 12.55 -20.25
CA HIS A 316 -24.60 13.13 -20.46
C HIS A 316 -23.51 12.10 -20.81
N SER A 317 -23.88 10.83 -20.97
CA SER A 317 -22.96 9.80 -21.42
C SER A 317 -22.46 10.08 -22.82
N THR A 318 -21.18 9.83 -23.02
CA THR A 318 -20.55 9.81 -24.34
C THR A 318 -20.91 8.57 -25.17
N ASP A 319 -21.53 7.56 -24.54
CA ASP A 319 -22.03 6.36 -25.20
C ASP A 319 -23.48 6.56 -25.70
N GLN A 320 -23.60 6.69 -27.02
CA GLN A 320 -24.85 6.93 -27.74
C GLN A 320 -25.32 5.67 -28.50
N SER A 321 -24.78 4.49 -28.18
CA SER A 321 -25.17 3.22 -28.81
C SER A 321 -26.67 2.94 -28.59
N PRO A 322 -27.46 2.72 -29.66
CA PRO A 322 -28.86 2.35 -29.54
C PRO A 322 -29.08 1.03 -28.76
N GLN A 323 -28.10 0.12 -28.81
CA GLN A 323 -28.15 -1.17 -28.11
C GLN A 323 -28.06 -1.05 -26.58
N ARG A 324 -27.63 0.10 -26.07
CA ARG A 324 -27.49 0.35 -24.62
C ARG A 324 -28.41 1.47 -24.15
N ALA A 325 -29.34 1.91 -25.00
CA ALA A 325 -30.21 3.05 -24.74
C ALA A 325 -31.07 2.85 -23.48
N ASP A 326 -31.53 1.62 -23.26
CA ASP A 326 -32.34 1.19 -22.12
C ASP A 326 -31.50 0.80 -20.90
N GLU A 327 -30.16 0.88 -20.93
CA GLU A 327 -29.27 0.52 -19.81
C GLU A 327 -28.65 1.77 -19.14
N PRO A 328 -29.42 2.55 -18.35
CA PRO A 328 -28.98 3.84 -17.81
C PRO A 328 -27.75 3.75 -16.90
N TYR A 329 -27.59 2.67 -16.13
CA TYR A 329 -26.42 2.48 -15.27
C TYR A 329 -25.14 2.30 -16.09
N ARG A 330 -25.18 1.49 -17.15
CA ARG A 330 -24.03 1.26 -18.02
C ARG A 330 -23.68 2.54 -18.79
N ARG A 331 -24.67 3.27 -19.30
CA ARG A 331 -24.45 4.57 -19.94
C ARG A 331 -23.82 5.58 -18.98
N ALA A 332 -24.35 5.71 -17.77
CA ALA A 332 -23.76 6.57 -16.75
C ALA A 332 -22.29 6.20 -16.46
N LEU A 333 -21.98 4.90 -16.35
CA LEU A 333 -20.61 4.42 -16.14
C LEU A 333 -19.68 4.69 -17.32
N SER A 334 -20.15 4.58 -18.56
CA SER A 334 -19.38 4.99 -19.75
C SER A 334 -19.02 6.48 -19.69
N GLY A 335 -19.97 7.33 -19.27
CA GLY A 335 -19.73 8.77 -19.06
C GLY A 335 -18.74 9.04 -17.93
N ILE A 336 -18.91 8.40 -16.77
CA ILE A 336 -17.97 8.48 -15.65
C ILE A 336 -16.56 8.06 -16.10
N TYR A 337 -16.44 6.95 -16.85
CA TYR A 337 -15.17 6.47 -17.37
C TYR A 337 -14.50 7.51 -18.27
N ALA A 338 -15.24 8.11 -19.21
CA ALA A 338 -14.72 9.15 -20.11
C ALA A 338 -14.22 10.38 -19.35
N ARG A 339 -14.97 10.84 -18.34
CA ARG A 339 -14.54 11.95 -17.47
C ARG A 339 -13.28 11.58 -16.67
N LEU A 340 -13.19 10.34 -16.20
CA LEU A 340 -12.04 9.85 -15.44
C LEU A 340 -10.78 9.74 -16.32
N ALA A 341 -10.94 9.28 -17.57
CA ALA A 341 -9.90 9.25 -18.59
C ALA A 341 -9.38 10.67 -18.89
N ALA A 342 -10.29 11.62 -19.09
CA ALA A 342 -9.94 13.03 -19.24
C ALA A 342 -9.22 13.60 -18.01
N THR A 343 -9.64 13.20 -16.81
CA THR A 343 -9.00 13.59 -15.53
C THR A 343 -7.56 13.09 -15.48
N ALA A 344 -7.30 11.84 -15.86
CA ALA A 344 -5.95 11.27 -15.85
C ALA A 344 -5.01 11.93 -16.88
N ARG A 345 -5.53 12.29 -18.06
CA ARG A 345 -4.77 13.08 -19.04
C ARG A 345 -4.46 14.48 -18.53
N ALA A 346 -5.45 15.17 -17.95
CA ALA A 346 -5.28 16.52 -17.41
C ALA A 346 -4.31 16.55 -16.22
N LEU A 347 -4.45 15.60 -15.28
CA LEU A 347 -3.64 15.56 -14.06
C LEU A 347 -2.24 15.00 -14.28
N ASP A 348 -2.03 13.99 -15.12
CA ASP A 348 -0.75 13.26 -15.14
C ASP A 348 -0.13 13.10 -16.52
N ARG A 349 -0.79 13.60 -17.59
CA ARG A 349 -0.51 13.22 -18.98
C ARG A 349 -0.47 11.70 -19.16
N PHE A 350 -1.24 11.01 -18.34
CA PHE A 350 -1.36 9.57 -18.35
C PHE A 350 -2.44 9.19 -19.35
N GLU A 351 -2.12 8.27 -20.26
CA GLU A 351 -3.08 7.74 -21.20
C GLU A 351 -3.69 6.43 -20.66
N PRO A 352 -5.00 6.37 -20.45
CA PRO A 352 -5.68 5.14 -20.05
C PRO A 352 -5.42 3.99 -21.02
N VAL A 353 -5.29 2.77 -20.49
CA VAL A 353 -5.06 1.57 -21.31
C VAL A 353 -6.25 1.28 -22.21
N ARG A 354 -7.47 1.47 -21.70
CA ARG A 354 -8.70 1.35 -22.49
C ARG A 354 -9.14 2.74 -22.89
N HIS A 355 -9.40 2.91 -24.18
CA HIS A 355 -9.90 4.17 -24.70
C HIS A 355 -11.36 4.34 -24.28
N GLU A 356 -11.68 5.53 -23.80
CA GLU A 356 -13.05 5.91 -23.54
C GLU A 356 -13.87 5.98 -24.84
N ILE A 357 -15.19 5.88 -24.70
CA ILE A 357 -16.11 6.20 -25.78
C ILE A 357 -16.29 7.72 -25.74
N GLY A 358 -15.93 8.45 -26.79
CA GLY A 358 -16.14 9.90 -26.90
C GLY A 358 -15.35 10.78 -25.91
N HIS A 359 -15.41 12.10 -26.09
CA HIS A 359 -14.71 13.05 -25.22
C HIS A 359 -15.62 13.56 -24.10
N ALA A 360 -15.06 13.75 -22.91
CA ALA A 360 -15.74 14.32 -21.75
C ALA A 360 -14.82 15.26 -20.96
N GLU A 361 -15.40 16.16 -20.19
CA GLU A 361 -14.67 17.08 -19.32
C GLU A 361 -14.14 16.37 -18.05
N PRO A 362 -12.91 16.71 -17.59
CA PRO A 362 -12.32 16.08 -16.41
C PRO A 362 -13.09 16.41 -15.12
N TYR A 363 -12.97 15.54 -14.13
CA TYR A 363 -13.38 15.84 -12.76
C TYR A 363 -12.42 16.85 -12.14
N ALA A 364 -12.96 17.93 -11.59
CA ALA A 364 -12.17 18.92 -10.85
C ALA A 364 -11.66 18.39 -9.50
N THR A 365 -12.42 17.49 -8.85
CA THR A 365 -12.09 16.95 -7.53
C THR A 365 -12.52 15.48 -7.41
N PRO A 366 -11.89 14.69 -6.51
CA PRO A 366 -12.33 13.33 -6.21
C PRO A 366 -13.75 13.27 -5.63
N ASP A 367 -14.20 14.32 -4.93
CA ASP A 367 -15.57 14.39 -4.42
C ASP A 367 -16.61 14.51 -5.53
N ALA A 368 -16.28 15.13 -6.68
CA ALA A 368 -17.16 15.18 -7.84
C ALA A 368 -17.36 13.78 -8.46
N LEU A 369 -16.29 12.99 -8.61
CA LEU A 369 -16.39 11.58 -9.00
C LEU A 369 -17.24 10.78 -8.00
N ARG A 370 -16.98 10.97 -6.71
CA ARG A 370 -17.71 10.29 -5.64
C ARG A 370 -19.20 10.66 -5.64
N ALA A 371 -19.55 11.89 -6.00
CA ALA A 371 -20.93 12.33 -6.14
C ALA A 371 -21.64 11.56 -7.26
N ASP A 372 -21.05 11.44 -8.44
CA ASP A 372 -21.62 10.64 -9.55
C ASP A 372 -21.81 9.18 -9.12
N LEU A 373 -20.81 8.56 -8.49
CA LEU A 373 -20.92 7.18 -7.98
C LEU A 373 -22.01 7.03 -6.89
N LYS A 374 -22.28 8.08 -6.10
CA LYS A 374 -23.37 8.08 -5.11
C LYS A 374 -24.74 8.11 -5.79
N ILE A 375 -24.89 8.76 -6.95
CA ILE A 375 -26.14 8.75 -7.72
C ILE A 375 -26.51 7.31 -8.09
N LEU A 376 -25.54 6.53 -8.61
CA LEU A 376 -25.73 5.11 -8.90
C LEU A 376 -26.15 4.33 -7.65
N SER A 377 -25.44 4.54 -6.53
CA SER A 377 -25.72 3.85 -5.26
C SER A 377 -27.13 4.16 -4.73
N ASN A 378 -27.56 5.41 -4.83
CA ASN A 378 -28.87 5.84 -4.37
C ASN A 378 -30.00 5.28 -5.25
N SER A 379 -29.83 5.33 -6.58
CA SER A 379 -30.81 4.78 -7.51
C SER A 379 -30.99 3.26 -7.32
N LEU A 380 -29.88 2.51 -7.14
CA LEU A 380 -29.93 1.08 -6.82
C LEU A 380 -30.64 0.79 -5.50
N LYS A 381 -30.49 1.65 -4.47
CA LYS A 381 -31.20 1.45 -3.20
C LYS A 381 -32.70 1.69 -3.35
N LEU A 382 -33.08 2.77 -4.02
CA LEU A 382 -34.48 3.18 -4.17
C LEU A 382 -35.28 2.22 -5.07
N ASN A 383 -34.64 1.57 -6.03
CA ASN A 383 -35.31 0.61 -6.92
C ASN A 383 -35.31 -0.85 -6.40
N GLY A 384 -34.94 -1.07 -5.14
CA GLY A 384 -34.91 -2.39 -4.51
C GLY A 384 -33.63 -3.21 -4.76
N SER A 385 -32.70 -2.70 -5.55
CA SER A 385 -31.42 -3.36 -5.90
C SER A 385 -30.27 -3.01 -4.94
N ALA A 386 -30.57 -2.68 -3.69
CA ALA A 386 -29.57 -2.22 -2.70
C ALA A 386 -28.38 -3.18 -2.53
N ARG A 387 -28.58 -4.49 -2.76
CA ARG A 387 -27.52 -5.51 -2.71
C ARG A 387 -26.44 -5.28 -3.77
N LEU A 388 -26.81 -4.83 -4.97
CA LEU A 388 -25.86 -4.51 -6.05
C LEU A 388 -24.98 -3.31 -5.68
N ALA A 389 -25.53 -2.34 -4.95
CA ALA A 389 -24.77 -1.20 -4.43
C ALA A 389 -23.79 -1.58 -3.30
N GLY A 390 -23.96 -2.75 -2.67
CA GLY A 390 -23.18 -3.18 -1.50
C GLY A 390 -21.82 -3.81 -1.80
N GLY A 391 -21.56 -4.16 -3.07
CA GLY A 391 -20.34 -4.83 -3.52
C GLY A 391 -19.26 -3.85 -4.00
N ARG A 392 -18.87 -4.00 -5.27
CA ARG A 392 -17.81 -3.22 -5.92
C ARG A 392 -18.01 -1.71 -5.80
N LEU A 393 -19.23 -1.22 -6.08
CA LEU A 393 -19.55 0.20 -6.01
C LEU A 393 -19.30 0.80 -4.62
N ARG A 394 -19.64 0.08 -3.55
CA ARG A 394 -19.38 0.53 -2.18
C ARG A 394 -17.88 0.60 -1.87
N ARG A 395 -17.10 -0.37 -2.36
CA ARG A 395 -15.64 -0.37 -2.21
C ARG A 395 -15.02 0.79 -2.97
N LEU A 396 -15.42 1.02 -4.22
CA LEU A 396 -14.94 2.14 -5.03
C LEU A 396 -15.26 3.50 -4.38
N LEU A 397 -16.49 3.69 -3.88
CA LEU A 397 -16.88 4.90 -3.14
C LEU A 397 -15.97 5.17 -1.92
N ARG A 398 -15.55 4.11 -1.22
CA ARG A 398 -14.62 4.21 -0.08
C ARG A 398 -13.18 4.43 -0.55
N ALA A 399 -12.75 3.77 -1.63
CA ALA A 399 -11.42 3.97 -2.21
C ALA A 399 -11.23 5.45 -2.63
N VAL A 400 -12.16 6.02 -3.38
CA VAL A 400 -12.12 7.45 -3.78
C VAL A 400 -12.09 8.38 -2.57
N GLN A 401 -12.88 8.08 -1.53
CA GLN A 401 -12.89 8.89 -0.30
C GLN A 401 -11.56 8.85 0.46
N VAL A 402 -10.87 7.71 0.47
CA VAL A 402 -9.67 7.49 1.28
C VAL A 402 -8.40 7.89 0.54
N PHE A 403 -8.31 7.55 -0.74
CA PHE A 403 -7.09 7.75 -1.55
C PHE A 403 -7.15 9.02 -2.41
N GLY A 404 -8.35 9.57 -2.68
CA GLY A 404 -8.51 10.74 -3.55
C GLY A 404 -7.87 10.54 -4.93
N PHE A 405 -7.39 11.62 -5.54
CA PHE A 405 -6.58 11.56 -6.77
C PHE A 405 -5.07 11.55 -6.52
N HIS A 406 -4.62 11.55 -5.26
CA HIS A 406 -3.19 11.62 -4.93
C HIS A 406 -2.65 10.31 -4.33
N LEU A 407 -3.50 9.30 -4.12
CA LEU A 407 -3.21 8.02 -3.46
C LEU A 407 -2.89 8.13 -1.97
N ALA A 408 -1.74 8.69 -1.62
CA ALA A 408 -1.26 8.84 -0.26
C ALA A 408 -0.64 10.23 -0.05
N PRO A 409 -0.89 10.88 1.10
CA PRO A 409 -0.17 12.09 1.44
C PRO A 409 1.34 11.82 1.50
N ILE A 410 2.13 12.73 0.91
CA ILE A 410 3.58 12.70 1.02
C ILE A 410 4.00 13.73 2.08
N ASP A 411 4.75 13.27 3.07
CA ASP A 411 5.36 14.19 4.04
C ASP A 411 6.69 14.72 3.48
N LEU A 412 6.92 16.02 3.65
CA LEU A 412 8.20 16.65 3.37
C LEU A 412 9.02 16.73 4.66
N ARG A 413 10.24 16.19 4.62
CA ARG A 413 11.16 16.21 5.77
C ARG A 413 12.53 16.70 5.33
N GLN A 414 13.12 17.58 6.15
CA GLN A 414 14.47 18.10 5.97
C GLN A 414 15.09 18.45 7.34
N ASN A 415 16.42 18.44 7.42
CA ASN A 415 17.18 18.83 8.59
C ASN A 415 17.11 20.36 8.80
N SER A 416 16.88 20.79 10.04
CA SER A 416 16.78 22.22 10.42
C SER A 416 18.03 23.03 10.07
N GLU A 417 19.22 22.45 10.07
CA GLU A 417 20.46 23.14 9.72
C GLU A 417 20.48 23.56 8.23
N VAL A 418 19.87 22.77 7.35
CA VAL A 418 19.71 23.12 5.93
C VAL A 418 18.80 24.34 5.78
N HIS A 419 17.71 24.37 6.55
CA HIS A 419 16.82 25.54 6.60
C HIS A 419 17.52 26.76 7.19
N ALA A 420 18.32 26.60 8.24
CA ALA A 420 19.07 27.70 8.85
C ALA A 420 20.02 28.37 7.85
N ARG A 421 20.83 27.57 7.13
CA ARG A 421 21.74 28.06 6.08
C ARG A 421 20.99 28.73 4.92
N SER A 422 19.91 28.10 4.45
CA SER A 422 19.10 28.65 3.35
C SER A 422 18.45 29.98 3.73
N VAL A 423 17.89 30.08 4.94
CA VAL A 423 17.29 31.31 5.45
C VAL A 423 18.35 32.38 5.71
N ALA A 424 19.53 32.01 6.21
CA ALA A 424 20.66 32.93 6.38
C ALA A 424 21.07 33.56 5.03
N GLU A 425 21.20 32.75 3.98
CA GLU A 425 21.54 33.24 2.64
C GLU A 425 20.46 34.17 2.08
N LEU A 426 19.18 33.82 2.26
CA LEU A 426 18.06 34.68 1.85
C LEU A 426 18.03 36.02 2.58
N LEU A 427 18.25 36.02 3.91
CA LEU A 427 18.30 37.23 4.72
C LEU A 427 19.49 38.13 4.36
N ALA A 428 20.65 37.53 4.08
CA ALA A 428 21.84 38.25 3.65
C ALA A 428 21.63 38.87 2.26
N GLY A 429 21.11 38.09 1.30
CA GLY A 429 20.81 38.55 -0.06
C GLY A 429 19.76 39.66 -0.09
N ALA A 430 18.79 39.64 0.81
CA ALA A 430 17.78 40.70 0.97
C ALA A 430 18.29 41.93 1.74
N GLY A 431 19.56 41.95 2.14
CA GLY A 431 20.19 43.02 2.90
C GLY A 431 19.65 43.18 4.33
N ARG A 432 19.03 42.13 4.88
CA ARG A 432 18.29 42.22 6.14
C ARG A 432 19.10 41.80 7.35
N CYS A 433 19.89 40.74 7.22
CA CYS A 433 20.82 40.25 8.23
C CYS A 433 21.98 39.56 7.51
N PRO A 434 23.23 40.04 7.65
CA PRO A 434 24.38 39.46 6.95
C PRO A 434 24.80 38.10 7.50
N ASP A 435 24.57 37.83 8.79
CA ASP A 435 24.95 36.59 9.46
C ASP A 435 23.88 36.18 10.47
N TYR A 436 22.86 35.48 9.98
CA TYR A 436 21.74 34.99 10.78
C TYR A 436 22.15 33.89 11.75
N GLU A 437 23.12 33.03 11.36
CA GLU A 437 23.54 31.90 12.18
C GLU A 437 24.40 32.34 13.38
N ALA A 438 25.05 33.50 13.33
CA ALA A 438 25.72 34.07 14.50
C ALA A 438 24.75 34.64 15.55
N LEU A 439 23.47 34.87 15.21
CA LEU A 439 22.51 35.48 16.14
C LEU A 439 22.15 34.52 17.29
N PRO A 440 21.99 35.03 18.53
CA PRO A 440 21.34 34.29 19.61
C PRO A 440 19.88 33.96 19.26
N GLU A 441 19.37 32.86 19.80
CA GLU A 441 18.02 32.34 19.48
C GLU A 441 16.90 33.38 19.64
N ALA A 442 16.95 34.19 20.71
CA ALA A 442 15.95 35.24 20.94
C ALA A 442 15.92 36.30 19.82
N GLU A 443 17.09 36.67 19.28
CA GLU A 443 17.21 37.62 18.18
C GLU A 443 16.81 36.97 16.84
N ARG A 444 17.09 35.67 16.65
CA ARG A 444 16.61 34.91 15.49
C ARG A 444 15.08 34.90 15.44
N ILE A 445 14.42 34.55 16.54
CA ILE A 445 12.95 34.55 16.65
C ILE A 445 12.40 35.94 16.34
N LYS A 446 12.96 36.99 16.97
CA LYS A 446 12.51 38.37 16.75
C LYS A 446 12.63 38.80 15.29
N LEU A 447 13.75 38.46 14.63
CA LEU A 447 13.96 38.74 13.22
C LEU A 447 12.97 37.99 12.34
N LEU A 448 12.82 36.67 12.54
CA LEU A 448 11.89 35.86 11.76
C LEU A 448 10.44 36.31 11.91
N VAL A 449 10.01 36.64 13.13
CA VAL A 449 8.65 37.17 13.39
C VAL A 449 8.45 38.49 12.64
N ALA A 450 9.45 39.38 12.65
CA ALA A 450 9.37 40.64 11.91
C ALA A 450 9.31 40.41 10.39
N GLU A 451 10.09 39.46 9.85
CA GLU A 451 10.06 39.13 8.41
C GLU A 451 8.78 38.40 7.99
N ILE A 452 8.20 37.54 8.82
CA ILE A 452 6.92 36.88 8.53
C ILE A 452 5.76 37.89 8.49
N ALA A 453 5.84 38.96 9.30
CA ALA A 453 4.81 40.00 9.34
C ALA A 453 4.83 40.96 8.13
N THR A 454 5.90 40.95 7.32
CA THR A 454 5.99 41.82 6.13
C THR A 454 5.47 41.13 4.88
N PRO A 455 4.70 41.83 4.02
CA PRO A 455 4.25 41.29 2.73
C PRO A 455 5.35 41.30 1.65
N ARG A 456 6.49 41.96 1.90
CA ARG A 456 7.63 42.00 0.98
C ARG A 456 8.25 40.60 0.84
N PRO A 457 8.43 40.06 -0.38
CA PRO A 457 9.13 38.80 -0.57
C PRO A 457 10.58 38.86 -0.08
N LEU A 458 11.00 37.84 0.67
CA LEU A 458 12.40 37.69 1.08
C LEU A 458 13.28 37.16 -0.07
N TYR A 459 12.71 36.28 -0.90
CA TYR A 459 13.36 35.75 -2.09
C TYR A 459 13.30 36.74 -3.26
N SER A 460 14.44 36.93 -3.93
CA SER A 460 14.55 37.64 -5.21
C SER A 460 14.99 36.67 -6.32
N PRO A 461 14.26 36.58 -7.45
CA PRO A 461 14.65 35.75 -8.59
C PRO A 461 15.83 36.31 -9.39
N TYR A 462 16.31 37.52 -9.07
CA TYR A 462 17.43 38.18 -9.75
C TYR A 462 18.77 38.00 -9.02
N LEU A 463 18.77 37.35 -7.85
CA LEU A 463 19.98 37.00 -7.12
C LEU A 463 20.37 35.54 -7.41
N THR A 464 21.66 35.27 -7.36
CA THR A 464 22.20 33.92 -7.42
C THR A 464 22.38 33.39 -6.00
N TYR A 465 21.76 32.25 -5.71
CA TYR A 465 21.91 31.53 -4.45
C TYR A 465 22.73 30.26 -4.64
N SER A 466 23.24 29.69 -3.55
CA SER A 466 23.90 28.39 -3.52
C SER A 466 23.00 27.26 -4.05
N GLU A 467 23.61 26.15 -4.48
CA GLU A 467 22.87 24.97 -4.94
C GLU A 467 21.93 24.41 -3.87
N GLU A 468 22.34 24.46 -2.60
CA GLU A 468 21.52 24.02 -1.46
C GLU A 468 20.25 24.87 -1.35
N THR A 469 20.40 26.20 -1.28
CA THR A 469 19.26 27.14 -1.19
C THR A 469 18.35 27.07 -2.41
N GLN A 470 18.92 26.95 -3.62
CA GLN A 470 18.12 26.75 -4.84
C GLN A 470 17.33 25.44 -4.79
N GLY A 471 17.94 24.36 -4.29
CA GLY A 471 17.29 23.07 -4.10
C GLY A 471 16.12 23.14 -3.11
N GLU A 472 16.31 23.80 -1.97
CA GLU A 472 15.25 24.00 -0.97
C GLU A 472 14.10 24.85 -1.52
N LEU A 473 14.39 25.97 -2.17
CA LEU A 473 13.37 26.82 -2.80
C LEU A 473 12.59 26.05 -3.88
N ALA A 474 13.28 25.25 -4.71
CA ALA A 474 12.64 24.44 -5.73
C ALA A 474 11.64 23.43 -5.14
N ILE A 475 11.92 22.89 -3.95
CA ILE A 475 10.99 22.00 -3.23
C ILE A 475 9.75 22.76 -2.77
N PHE A 476 9.88 23.94 -2.17
CA PHE A 476 8.72 24.74 -1.78
C PHE A 476 7.88 25.19 -2.98
N PHE A 477 8.51 25.56 -4.10
CA PHE A 477 7.78 25.88 -5.33
C PHE A 477 7.07 24.66 -5.91
N ALA A 478 7.71 23.48 -5.91
CA ALA A 478 7.07 22.23 -6.31
C ALA A 478 5.90 21.89 -5.36
N ALA A 479 6.07 22.04 -4.05
CA ALA A 479 5.02 21.77 -3.08
C ALA A 479 3.77 22.65 -3.32
N ARG A 480 3.97 23.95 -3.59
CA ARG A 480 2.87 24.85 -3.96
C ARG A 480 2.16 24.40 -5.23
N GLU A 481 2.91 24.13 -6.30
CA GLU A 481 2.38 23.64 -7.58
C GLU A 481 1.56 22.36 -7.37
N LEU A 482 2.10 21.40 -6.63
CA LEU A 482 1.50 20.10 -6.38
C LEU A 482 0.26 20.19 -5.50
N ARG A 483 0.23 21.07 -4.49
CA ARG A 483 -0.97 21.34 -3.69
C ARG A 483 -2.09 21.98 -4.51
N GLN A 484 -1.75 22.84 -5.48
CA GLN A 484 -2.73 23.41 -6.41
C GLN A 484 -3.27 22.36 -7.38
N ARG A 485 -2.43 21.42 -7.81
CA ARG A 485 -2.77 20.39 -8.80
C ARG A 485 -3.54 19.19 -8.22
N TYR A 486 -3.09 18.64 -7.09
CA TYR A 486 -3.64 17.41 -6.49
C TYR A 486 -4.46 17.68 -5.22
N GLY A 487 -4.52 18.93 -4.77
CA GLY A 487 -5.18 19.36 -3.54
C GLY A 487 -4.26 19.34 -2.31
N GLY A 488 -4.65 20.08 -1.27
CA GLY A 488 -3.86 20.22 -0.04
C GLY A 488 -3.64 18.92 0.74
N ALA A 489 -4.47 17.89 0.52
CA ALA A 489 -4.29 16.59 1.17
C ALA A 489 -3.12 15.78 0.60
N ALA A 490 -2.65 16.09 -0.62
CA ALA A 490 -1.51 15.40 -1.23
C ALA A 490 -0.17 15.72 -0.53
N LEU A 491 -0.07 16.94 0.03
CA LEU A 491 1.07 17.44 0.79
C LEU A 491 0.52 18.16 2.03
N PRO A 492 0.23 17.43 3.12
CA PRO A 492 -0.46 17.99 4.28
C PRO A 492 0.40 18.99 5.06
N ASN A 493 1.73 18.83 5.01
CA ASN A 493 2.71 19.66 5.72
C ASN A 493 3.18 20.85 4.89
#